data_AF-A0A1E3W398-F1
#
_entry.id   AF-A0A1E3W398-F1
#
_cell.length_a   1.000
_cell.length_b   1.000
_cell.length_c   1.000
_cell.angle_alpha   90.00
_cell.angle_beta   90.00
_cell.angle_gamma   90.00
#
_symmetry.space_group_name_H-M   'P 1'
#
loop_
_entity.id
_entity.type
_entity.pdbx_description
1 polymer ?
#
loop_
_entity_poly.entity_id
_entity_poly.type
_entity_poly.pdbx_seq_one_letter_code
_entity_poly.pdbx_strand_id
1 'polypeptide(L)'
;MDATPITTPRKSATFDDYTLSEIRRAAATGIYDIRGGGAKRKLPNFDDLLFLGASMSRYPLEGYREKCETDVWLGTRFAENPIHLKIPVTIAGMSFGSLSAQAKESLGRGASKMGTSTTTGDGGMTEEERGHSSILVYQLLPSRYGMNPDDLRRADAIEVSLVKARSPAGGGMLLGQKISDRVAQMRTLPKGIDQRSACRHPDWTGPDDLEIKIEELREITDWKKPIYIKVGASRPYYDTALAVKAGADVVVLDGMQGGTAATQEVFIEHIGLPLLGAIRPAVQALQDLGMHRKVQLIVSGGIRTGADVAKALALGADAVSVGTAALVAIGDNDPALEEEYQRLGTTAGAYDDWHEGKCPAGISTQTPELAARLDPALGGRRLANYLAVLTLEAQTIARACGKSHVHNLEPEDLVALSVEAAAMAQVPLAGTKWIPGVTGA
;
A
#
# COMPACT_ATOMS: atom_id res chain seq x y z
N MET A 1 60.29 -23.27 1.41
CA MET A 1 59.82 -22.00 0.82
C MET A 1 58.61 -21.60 1.62
N ASP A 2 58.70 -20.53 2.41
CA ASP A 2 57.52 -19.98 3.07
C ASP A 2 56.51 -19.56 1.99
N ALA A 3 55.31 -20.11 2.05
CA ALA A 3 54.26 -19.79 1.09
C ALA A 3 54.00 -18.28 1.17
N THR A 4 54.15 -17.58 0.04
CA THR A 4 53.84 -16.16 -0.04
C THR A 4 52.39 -15.94 0.41
N PRO A 5 52.13 -15.11 1.45
CA PRO A 5 50.77 -14.84 1.88
C PRO A 5 49.94 -14.24 0.74
N ILE A 6 48.77 -14.81 0.47
CA ILE A 6 47.87 -14.33 -0.58
C ILE A 6 46.84 -13.39 0.04
N THR A 7 46.58 -12.27 -0.61
CA THR A 7 45.52 -11.32 -0.21
C THR A 7 44.14 -11.92 -0.43
N THR A 8 43.21 -11.65 0.49
CA THR A 8 41.81 -12.05 0.31
C THR A 8 41.17 -11.27 -0.84
N PRO A 9 40.39 -11.92 -1.73
CA PRO A 9 39.69 -11.22 -2.80
C PRO A 9 38.74 -10.15 -2.25
N ARG A 10 38.76 -8.95 -2.84
CA ARG A 10 37.86 -7.84 -2.49
C ARG A 10 36.69 -7.79 -3.48
N LYS A 11 35.45 -7.89 -2.97
CA LYS A 11 34.23 -7.71 -3.79
C LYS A 11 33.98 -6.24 -4.10
N SER A 12 33.37 -5.96 -5.24
CA SER A 12 32.93 -4.61 -5.63
C SER A 12 31.69 -4.20 -4.83
N ALA A 13 31.64 -2.95 -4.39
CA ALA A 13 30.43 -2.39 -3.78
C ALA A 13 29.38 -2.02 -4.84
N THR A 14 29.82 -1.69 -6.06
CA THR A 14 28.94 -1.34 -7.18
C THR A 14 28.43 -2.57 -7.92
N PHE A 15 29.26 -3.61 -8.00
CA PHE A 15 28.94 -4.88 -8.65
C PHE A 15 28.94 -5.98 -7.59
N ASP A 16 27.94 -5.93 -6.71
CA ASP A 16 27.73 -6.97 -5.71
C ASP A 16 27.28 -8.29 -6.35
N ASP A 17 27.14 -9.33 -5.55
CA ASP A 17 26.82 -10.67 -6.06
C ASP A 17 25.49 -10.70 -6.82
N TYR A 18 24.49 -9.95 -6.34
CA TYR A 18 23.18 -9.81 -6.97
C TYR A 18 23.27 -9.07 -8.31
N THR A 19 23.95 -7.93 -8.34
CA THR A 19 24.14 -7.15 -9.56
C THR A 19 24.86 -7.97 -10.63
N LEU A 20 25.89 -8.73 -10.23
CA LEU A 20 26.61 -9.63 -11.14
C LEU A 20 25.73 -10.80 -11.63
N SER A 21 24.88 -11.38 -10.79
CA SER A 21 23.93 -12.41 -11.24
C SER A 21 22.90 -11.86 -12.20
N GLU A 22 22.36 -10.67 -11.94
CA GLU A 22 21.40 -10.03 -12.82
C GLU A 22 22.00 -9.65 -14.17
N ILE A 23 23.24 -9.14 -14.21
CA ILE A 23 23.94 -8.88 -15.48
C ILE A 23 24.09 -10.18 -16.29
N ARG A 24 24.45 -11.29 -15.64
CA ARG A 24 24.58 -12.60 -16.31
C ARG A 24 23.23 -13.12 -16.81
N ARG A 25 22.17 -13.00 -16.01
CA ARG A 25 20.79 -13.37 -16.40
C ARG A 25 20.34 -12.53 -17.59
N ALA A 26 20.50 -11.21 -17.53
CA ALA A 26 20.13 -10.30 -18.61
C ALA A 26 20.94 -10.57 -19.88
N ALA A 27 22.24 -10.84 -19.78
CA ALA A 27 23.09 -11.19 -20.93
C ALA A 27 22.68 -12.52 -21.57
N ALA A 28 22.24 -13.50 -20.78
CA ALA A 28 21.80 -14.80 -21.29
C ALA A 28 20.39 -14.78 -21.91
N THR A 29 19.50 -13.94 -21.38
CA THR A 29 18.07 -13.95 -21.75
C THR A 29 17.68 -12.82 -22.70
N GLY A 30 18.35 -11.66 -22.62
CA GLY A 30 17.99 -10.45 -23.38
C GLY A 30 16.71 -9.78 -22.89
N ILE A 31 16.18 -10.14 -21.72
CA ILE A 31 14.89 -9.67 -21.20
C ILE A 31 15.05 -9.15 -19.77
N TYR A 32 14.30 -8.09 -19.43
CA TYR A 32 14.22 -7.58 -18.05
C TYR A 32 13.63 -8.63 -17.11
N ASP A 33 13.94 -8.51 -15.82
CA ASP A 33 13.35 -9.36 -14.81
C ASP A 33 11.93 -8.92 -14.43
N ILE A 34 11.09 -9.90 -14.11
CA ILE A 34 9.74 -9.70 -13.60
C ILE A 34 9.69 -10.29 -12.21
N ARG A 35 9.30 -9.50 -11.21
CA ARG A 35 9.13 -10.00 -9.85
C ARG A 35 7.96 -9.35 -9.13
N GLY A 36 7.63 -9.94 -7.99
CA GLY A 36 6.73 -9.40 -6.99
C GLY A 36 7.45 -8.59 -5.91
N GLY A 37 6.70 -8.25 -4.86
CA GLY A 37 7.21 -7.46 -3.74
C GLY A 37 7.26 -5.95 -4.01
N GLY A 38 7.97 -5.25 -3.13
CA GLY A 38 8.27 -3.82 -3.25
C GLY A 38 9.76 -3.57 -3.46
N ALA A 39 10.16 -2.30 -3.34
CA ALA A 39 11.56 -1.90 -3.43
C ALA A 39 12.41 -2.59 -2.33
N LYS A 40 13.49 -3.26 -2.75
CA LYS A 40 14.46 -3.96 -1.88
C LYS A 40 15.64 -3.06 -1.52
N ARG A 41 15.84 -1.95 -2.25
CA ARG A 41 16.89 -0.98 -1.92
C ARG A 41 16.66 -0.28 -0.58
N LYS A 42 17.76 0.14 0.04
CA LYS A 42 17.72 0.97 1.25
C LYS A 42 17.22 2.38 0.92
N LEU A 43 16.21 2.84 1.65
CA LEU A 43 15.62 4.17 1.52
C LEU A 43 15.48 4.80 2.92
N PRO A 44 15.56 6.14 3.04
CA PRO A 44 15.08 6.83 4.23
C PRO A 44 13.64 6.42 4.49
N ASN A 45 13.33 6.12 5.75
CA ASN A 45 12.02 5.60 6.12
C ASN A 45 11.61 6.12 7.50
N PHE A 46 10.45 5.68 7.97
CA PHE A 46 9.89 6.16 9.24
C PHE A 46 10.78 5.88 10.45
N ASP A 47 11.66 4.88 10.41
CA ASP A 47 12.59 4.58 11.52
C ASP A 47 13.57 5.74 11.78
N ASP A 48 13.79 6.61 10.80
CA ASP A 48 14.61 7.81 10.92
C ASP A 48 13.88 8.98 11.61
N LEU A 49 12.61 8.80 12.00
CA LEU A 49 11.83 9.79 12.76
C LEU A 49 11.59 9.35 14.20
N LEU A 50 11.61 10.30 15.12
CA LEU A 50 11.25 10.11 16.53
C LEU A 50 10.10 11.01 16.93
N PHE A 51 9.33 10.56 17.94
CA PHE A 51 8.33 11.40 18.60
C PHE A 51 8.93 12.17 19.78
N LEU A 52 8.52 13.42 19.93
CA LEU A 52 8.75 14.23 21.12
C LEU A 52 7.67 13.91 22.15
N GLY A 53 7.97 12.97 23.04
CA GLY A 53 7.06 12.60 24.12
C GLY A 53 6.75 13.78 25.06
N ALA A 54 5.52 13.82 25.55
CA ALA A 54 5.03 14.79 26.50
C ALA A 54 5.73 14.64 27.86
N SER A 55 5.95 15.77 28.55
CA SER A 55 6.62 15.84 29.86
C SER A 55 6.08 17.04 30.66
N MET A 56 6.87 18.10 30.89
CA MET A 56 6.42 19.31 31.58
C MET A 56 5.73 20.32 30.66
N SER A 57 6.10 20.38 29.38
CA SER A 57 5.50 21.31 28.40
C SER A 57 4.11 20.90 27.94
N ARG A 58 3.82 19.60 28.02
CA ARG A 58 2.54 18.95 27.72
C ARG A 58 2.45 17.72 28.58
N TYR A 59 1.28 17.43 29.16
CA TYR A 59 1.11 16.22 29.96
C TYR A 59 0.77 15.01 29.08
N PRO A 60 1.39 13.84 29.32
CA PRO A 60 0.97 12.60 28.68
C PRO A 60 -0.38 12.15 29.24
N LEU A 61 -1.12 11.37 28.44
CA LEU A 61 -2.39 10.79 28.89
C LEU A 61 -2.16 9.42 29.53
N GLU A 62 -2.85 9.16 30.65
CA GLU A 62 -2.78 7.87 31.35
C GLU A 62 -3.52 6.78 30.55
N GLY A 63 -2.78 5.82 29.98
CA GLY A 63 -3.31 4.82 29.06
C GLY A 63 -4.50 3.98 29.56
N TYR A 64 -4.59 3.75 30.87
CA TYR A 64 -5.66 2.95 31.49
C TYR A 64 -6.87 3.78 31.95
N ARG A 65 -6.76 5.12 32.00
CA ARG A 65 -7.85 6.01 32.46
C ARG A 65 -8.41 6.86 31.33
N GLU A 66 -7.54 7.30 30.43
CA GLU A 66 -7.85 8.28 29.41
C GLU A 66 -7.99 7.62 28.04
N LYS A 67 -9.14 7.93 27.39
CA LYS A 67 -9.45 7.41 26.08
C LYS A 67 -8.58 8.09 25.03
N CYS A 68 -8.12 7.29 24.07
CA CYS A 68 -7.48 7.77 22.85
C CYS A 68 -8.26 7.18 21.68
N GLU A 69 -8.98 8.01 20.94
CA GLU A 69 -9.83 7.59 19.83
C GLU A 69 -9.00 7.34 18.56
N THR A 70 -9.51 6.48 17.67
CA THR A 70 -8.80 5.97 16.48
C THR A 70 -9.63 5.97 15.21
N ASP A 71 -10.88 6.37 15.29
CA ASP A 71 -11.78 6.27 14.17
C ASP A 71 -11.50 7.37 13.13
N VAL A 72 -11.96 7.12 11.91
CA VAL A 72 -11.81 8.05 10.79
C VAL A 72 -13.01 7.95 9.87
N TRP A 73 -13.45 9.12 9.40
CA TRP A 73 -14.45 9.23 8.34
C TRP A 73 -13.77 9.48 7.01
N LEU A 74 -14.15 8.72 6.00
CA LEU A 74 -13.62 8.81 4.65
C LEU A 74 -14.74 9.13 3.67
N GLY A 75 -14.46 10.11 2.81
CA GLY A 75 -15.32 10.53 1.73
C GLY A 75 -16.55 11.31 2.16
N THR A 76 -16.33 12.29 3.03
CA THR A 76 -17.36 13.17 3.61
C THR A 76 -17.79 14.32 2.69
N ARG A 77 -17.23 14.42 1.48
CA ARG A 77 -17.41 15.59 0.60
C ARG A 77 -18.66 15.51 -0.26
N PHE A 78 -18.81 14.47 -1.06
CA PHE A 78 -19.91 14.35 -2.04
C PHE A 78 -20.80 13.13 -1.84
N ALA A 79 -20.34 12.11 -1.11
CA ALA A 79 -21.11 10.88 -0.91
C ALA A 79 -22.20 11.05 0.15
N GLU A 80 -23.39 10.51 -0.12
CA GLU A 80 -24.46 10.43 0.89
C GLU A 80 -24.06 9.53 2.07
N ASN A 81 -23.37 8.41 1.79
CA ASN A 81 -22.90 7.48 2.82
C ASN A 81 -21.36 7.51 2.90
N PRO A 82 -20.78 8.40 3.72
CA PRO A 82 -19.34 8.34 4.00
C PRO A 82 -18.99 7.07 4.77
N ILE A 83 -17.74 6.64 4.65
CA ILE A 83 -17.23 5.42 5.28
C ILE A 83 -16.65 5.74 6.65
N HIS A 84 -17.19 5.13 7.70
CA HIS A 84 -16.62 5.16 9.04
C HIS A 84 -15.76 3.93 9.30
N LEU A 85 -14.47 4.15 9.58
CA LEU A 85 -13.56 3.09 10.01
C LEU A 85 -13.27 3.24 11.50
N LYS A 86 -13.24 2.12 12.24
CA LYS A 86 -12.90 2.13 13.68
C LYS A 86 -11.41 2.35 13.95
N ILE A 87 -10.57 2.09 12.96
CA ILE A 87 -9.11 2.23 13.02
C ILE A 87 -8.61 2.93 11.75
N PRO A 88 -7.49 3.66 11.81
CA PRO A 88 -7.00 4.46 10.68
C PRO A 88 -6.10 3.60 9.75
N VAL A 89 -6.36 2.30 9.66
CA VAL A 89 -5.56 1.33 8.91
C VAL A 89 -6.49 0.53 8.01
N THR A 90 -6.29 0.62 6.69
CA THR A 90 -7.05 -0.11 5.66
C THR A 90 -6.19 -1.20 5.02
N ILE A 91 -6.82 -2.15 4.32
CA ILE A 91 -6.10 -3.15 3.51
C ILE A 91 -6.01 -2.67 2.07
N ALA A 92 -4.80 -2.66 1.53
CA ALA A 92 -4.53 -2.20 0.17
C ALA A 92 -5.16 -3.12 -0.91
N GLY A 93 -5.48 -2.52 -2.06
CA GLY A 93 -6.03 -3.24 -3.21
C GLY A 93 -5.06 -4.27 -3.78
N MET A 94 -5.42 -5.56 -3.65
CA MET A 94 -4.64 -6.69 -4.15
C MET A 94 -5.57 -7.66 -4.89
N SER A 95 -5.31 -7.89 -6.17
CA SER A 95 -6.27 -8.53 -7.07
C SER A 95 -6.52 -10.01 -6.76
N PHE A 96 -7.77 -10.48 -6.89
CA PHE A 96 -8.02 -11.89 -7.14
C PHE A 96 -7.41 -12.29 -8.49
N GLY A 97 -6.63 -13.37 -8.52
CA GLY A 97 -5.72 -13.71 -9.62
C GLY A 97 -4.27 -13.56 -9.16
N SER A 98 -3.90 -12.38 -8.64
CA SER A 98 -2.64 -12.23 -7.90
C SER A 98 -2.66 -13.04 -6.61
N LEU A 99 -3.76 -12.92 -5.86
CA LEU A 99 -4.02 -13.67 -4.63
C LEU A 99 -5.05 -14.78 -4.87
N SER A 100 -4.96 -15.84 -4.07
CA SER A 100 -5.95 -16.92 -4.00
C SER A 100 -7.28 -16.41 -3.40
N ALA A 101 -8.37 -17.14 -3.62
CA ALA A 101 -9.67 -16.81 -3.02
C ALA A 101 -9.62 -16.87 -1.48
N GLN A 102 -8.87 -17.85 -0.95
CA GLN A 102 -8.62 -18.05 0.48
C GLN A 102 -7.91 -16.84 1.10
N ALA A 103 -6.97 -16.24 0.38
CA ALA A 103 -6.30 -15.03 0.84
C ALA A 103 -7.28 -13.83 0.83
N LYS A 104 -8.07 -13.66 -0.23
CA LYS A 104 -9.10 -12.61 -0.31
C LYS A 104 -10.13 -12.72 0.83
N GLU A 105 -10.58 -13.93 1.13
CA GLU A 105 -11.44 -14.23 2.28
C GLU A 105 -10.76 -13.90 3.61
N SER A 106 -9.49 -14.31 3.80
CA SER A 106 -8.72 -14.02 5.01
C SER A 106 -8.65 -12.52 5.29
N LEU A 107 -8.37 -11.73 4.25
CA LEU A 107 -8.29 -10.27 4.34
C LEU A 107 -9.64 -9.68 4.74
N GLY A 108 -10.74 -10.12 4.11
CA GLY A 108 -12.10 -9.69 4.45
C GLY A 108 -12.46 -9.98 5.90
N ARG A 109 -12.24 -11.23 6.36
CA ARG A 109 -12.52 -11.65 7.74
C ARG A 109 -11.76 -10.80 8.76
N GLY A 110 -10.47 -10.58 8.53
CA GLY A 110 -9.62 -9.81 9.45
C GLY A 110 -9.98 -8.34 9.51
N ALA A 111 -10.22 -7.70 8.36
CA ALA A 111 -10.62 -6.30 8.27
C ALA A 111 -11.99 -6.04 8.92
N SER A 112 -12.98 -6.89 8.64
CA SER A 112 -14.33 -6.79 9.22
C SER A 112 -14.31 -6.91 10.75
N LYS A 113 -13.49 -7.82 11.28
CA LYS A 113 -13.33 -7.99 12.73
C LYS A 113 -12.80 -6.74 13.42
N MET A 114 -11.95 -5.98 12.73
CA MET A 114 -11.39 -4.71 13.23
C MET A 114 -12.22 -3.48 12.85
N GLY A 115 -13.29 -3.64 12.08
CA GLY A 115 -14.12 -2.54 11.60
C GLY A 115 -13.38 -1.61 10.63
N THR A 116 -12.60 -2.19 9.72
CA THR A 116 -11.91 -1.45 8.65
C THR A 116 -12.24 -2.02 7.27
N SER A 117 -11.76 -1.37 6.21
CA SER A 117 -12.05 -1.70 4.82
C SER A 117 -10.99 -2.58 4.15
N THR A 118 -11.45 -3.40 3.21
CA THR A 118 -10.63 -4.06 2.19
C THR A 118 -10.82 -3.41 0.82
N THR A 119 -9.88 -3.65 -0.10
CA THR A 119 -9.99 -3.20 -1.49
C THR A 119 -9.80 -4.37 -2.44
N THR A 120 -10.68 -4.51 -3.44
CA THR A 120 -10.71 -5.66 -4.36
C THR A 120 -9.43 -5.86 -5.14
N GLY A 121 -8.74 -4.77 -5.49
CA GLY A 121 -7.61 -4.79 -6.38
C GLY A 121 -8.01 -4.92 -7.85
N ASP A 122 -7.02 -5.20 -8.71
CA ASP A 122 -7.16 -5.29 -10.16
C ASP A 122 -8.00 -6.48 -10.71
N GLY A 123 -8.75 -7.19 -9.86
CA GLY A 123 -9.29 -8.52 -10.17
C GLY A 123 -10.80 -8.62 -10.33
N GLY A 124 -11.52 -7.54 -10.05
CA GLY A 124 -12.97 -7.58 -9.83
C GLY A 124 -13.33 -8.06 -8.42
N MET A 125 -14.64 -8.10 -8.13
CA MET A 125 -15.18 -8.53 -6.85
C MET A 125 -15.42 -10.05 -6.85
N THR A 126 -14.98 -10.75 -5.80
CA THR A 126 -15.36 -12.15 -5.60
C THR A 126 -16.42 -12.25 -4.50
N GLU A 127 -17.24 -13.30 -4.55
CA GLU A 127 -18.27 -13.54 -3.52
C GLU A 127 -17.66 -13.83 -2.15
N GLU A 128 -16.51 -14.52 -2.10
CA GLU A 128 -15.79 -14.80 -0.87
C GLU A 128 -15.26 -13.50 -0.22
N GLU A 129 -14.77 -12.56 -1.03
CA GLU A 129 -14.32 -11.26 -0.52
C GLU A 129 -15.49 -10.41 -0.04
N ARG A 130 -16.55 -10.28 -0.86
CA ARG A 130 -17.72 -9.46 -0.52
C ARG A 130 -18.48 -10.02 0.68
N GLY A 131 -18.64 -11.34 0.77
CA GLY A 131 -19.35 -12.01 1.86
C GLY A 131 -18.63 -11.92 3.21
N HIS A 132 -17.33 -11.67 3.22
CA HIS A 132 -16.53 -11.58 4.45
C HIS A 132 -16.01 -10.17 4.78
N SER A 133 -16.12 -9.21 3.86
CA SER A 133 -15.76 -7.80 4.10
C SER A 133 -17.01 -7.00 4.48
N SER A 134 -17.00 -6.33 5.63
CA SER A 134 -18.09 -5.42 6.05
C SER A 134 -18.05 -4.11 5.28
N ILE A 135 -16.85 -3.66 4.92
CA ILE A 135 -16.60 -2.48 4.09
C ILE A 135 -15.64 -2.91 2.98
N LEU A 136 -16.07 -2.83 1.74
CA LEU A 136 -15.29 -3.22 0.57
C LEU A 136 -15.23 -2.07 -0.44
N VAL A 137 -14.02 -1.64 -0.75
CA VAL A 137 -13.72 -0.66 -1.78
C VAL A 137 -13.48 -1.39 -3.10
N TYR A 138 -14.26 -1.07 -4.12
CA TYR A 138 -14.08 -1.64 -5.45
C TYR A 138 -13.07 -0.83 -6.25
N GLN A 139 -12.01 -1.46 -6.76
CA GLN A 139 -11.01 -0.76 -7.55
C GLN A 139 -11.36 -0.77 -9.05
N LEU A 140 -11.51 0.42 -9.64
CA LEU A 140 -11.69 0.63 -11.07
C LEU A 140 -10.33 0.86 -11.74
N LEU A 141 -10.05 0.05 -12.76
CA LEU A 141 -8.75 -0.01 -13.42
C LEU A 141 -8.81 0.52 -14.85
N PRO A 142 -7.68 0.97 -15.43
CA PRO A 142 -7.59 1.38 -16.82
C PRO A 142 -8.24 0.42 -17.82
N SER A 143 -7.96 -0.89 -17.70
CA SER A 143 -8.47 -1.91 -18.62
C SER A 143 -9.87 -2.46 -18.29
N ARG A 144 -10.51 -1.99 -17.20
CA ARG A 144 -11.86 -2.42 -16.80
C ARG A 144 -12.04 -3.94 -16.62
N TYR A 145 -10.96 -4.68 -16.38
CA TYR A 145 -11.04 -6.11 -16.11
C TYR A 145 -11.95 -6.40 -14.91
N GLY A 146 -12.91 -7.30 -15.10
CA GLY A 146 -13.87 -7.67 -14.07
C GLY A 146 -14.85 -6.57 -13.66
N MET A 147 -14.88 -5.43 -14.38
CA MET A 147 -15.82 -4.36 -14.08
C MET A 147 -17.25 -4.77 -14.43
N ASN A 148 -18.08 -4.83 -13.39
CA ASN A 148 -19.51 -5.07 -13.48
C ASN A 148 -20.25 -3.95 -12.72
N PRO A 149 -21.20 -3.23 -13.36
CA PRO A 149 -22.02 -2.23 -12.68
C PRO A 149 -22.73 -2.75 -11.42
N ASP A 150 -23.12 -4.03 -11.39
CA ASP A 150 -23.76 -4.60 -10.20
C ASP A 150 -22.79 -4.73 -9.02
N ASP A 151 -21.52 -5.05 -9.29
CA ASP A 151 -20.49 -5.08 -8.25
C ASP A 151 -20.12 -3.68 -7.78
N LEU A 152 -20.13 -2.68 -8.68
CA LEU A 152 -20.01 -1.27 -8.29
C LEU A 152 -21.16 -0.87 -7.35
N ARG A 153 -22.38 -1.35 -7.59
CA ARG A 153 -23.56 -1.14 -6.73
C ARG A 153 -23.54 -1.97 -5.44
N ARG A 154 -22.73 -3.02 -5.35
CA ARG A 154 -22.52 -3.81 -4.12
C ARG A 154 -21.33 -3.34 -3.27
N ALA A 155 -20.43 -2.52 -3.82
CA ALA A 155 -19.30 -1.96 -3.09
C ALA A 155 -19.73 -0.91 -2.05
N ASP A 156 -18.87 -0.57 -1.10
CA ASP A 156 -19.13 0.53 -0.15
C ASP A 156 -18.48 1.84 -0.61
N ALA A 157 -17.39 1.74 -1.37
CA ALA A 157 -16.73 2.87 -2.04
C ALA A 157 -16.12 2.39 -3.38
N ILE A 158 -15.76 3.35 -4.25
CA ILE A 158 -15.07 3.05 -5.51
C ILE A 158 -13.73 3.75 -5.53
N GLU A 159 -12.65 3.02 -5.79
CA GLU A 159 -11.31 3.57 -5.97
C GLU A 159 -10.91 3.56 -7.46
N VAL A 160 -10.83 4.72 -8.07
CA VAL A 160 -10.29 4.90 -9.42
C VAL A 160 -8.77 4.87 -9.36
N SER A 161 -8.15 3.82 -9.89
CA SER A 161 -6.70 3.65 -9.87
C SER A 161 -6.08 4.22 -11.14
N LEU A 162 -5.44 5.39 -11.03
CA LEU A 162 -4.79 6.03 -12.17
C LEU A 162 -3.45 5.34 -12.48
N VAL A 163 -2.57 5.33 -11.49
CA VAL A 163 -1.19 4.84 -11.60
C VAL A 163 -0.76 4.25 -10.26
N LYS A 164 -0.10 3.10 -10.29
CA LYS A 164 0.66 2.56 -9.15
C LYS A 164 2.08 3.13 -9.23
N ALA A 165 2.65 3.65 -8.13
CA ALA A 165 3.97 4.30 -8.15
C ALA A 165 5.10 3.46 -8.77
N ARG A 166 4.93 2.15 -8.76
CA ARG A 166 5.91 1.11 -9.07
C ARG A 166 5.70 0.48 -10.43
N SER A 167 4.67 0.93 -11.15
CA SER A 167 4.36 0.54 -12.53
C SER A 167 3.55 1.65 -13.24
N PRO A 168 4.06 2.89 -13.33
CA PRO A 168 3.32 3.98 -13.96
C PRO A 168 3.12 3.82 -15.47
N ALA A 169 3.97 3.02 -16.13
CA ALA A 169 3.89 2.77 -17.56
C ALA A 169 3.55 1.32 -17.92
N GLY A 170 3.63 0.38 -16.97
CA GLY A 170 3.38 -1.05 -17.23
C GLY A 170 1.95 -1.51 -17.01
N GLY A 171 1.13 -0.73 -16.28
CA GLY A 171 -0.18 -1.17 -15.83
C GLY A 171 -0.08 -2.35 -14.84
N GLY A 172 -1.23 -2.93 -14.50
CA GLY A 172 -1.30 -4.21 -13.79
C GLY A 172 -0.90 -5.37 -14.70
N MET A 173 -0.11 -6.32 -14.19
CA MET A 173 0.33 -7.51 -14.91
C MET A 173 -0.08 -8.78 -14.16
N LEU A 174 -0.58 -9.77 -14.89
CA LEU A 174 -0.85 -11.11 -14.38
C LEU A 174 -0.42 -12.14 -15.42
N LEU A 175 0.50 -13.03 -15.05
CA LEU A 175 1.03 -14.02 -15.99
C LEU A 175 0.03 -15.15 -16.25
N GLY A 176 0.10 -15.74 -17.44
CA GLY A 176 -0.81 -16.76 -17.97
C GLY A 176 -0.97 -17.96 -17.06
N GLN A 177 0.10 -18.39 -16.38
CA GLN A 177 0.06 -19.48 -15.41
C GLN A 177 -0.87 -19.23 -14.21
N LYS A 178 -1.20 -17.96 -13.93
CA LYS A 178 -2.17 -17.55 -12.89
C LYS A 178 -3.53 -17.17 -13.48
N ILE A 179 -3.75 -17.37 -14.78
CA ILE A 179 -5.03 -17.14 -15.42
C ILE A 179 -5.74 -18.50 -15.50
N SER A 180 -6.31 -18.90 -14.36
CA SER A 180 -7.19 -20.06 -14.24
C SER A 180 -8.51 -19.82 -14.97
N ASP A 181 -9.32 -20.86 -15.16
CA ASP A 181 -10.62 -20.74 -15.84
C ASP A 181 -11.53 -19.69 -15.18
N ARG A 182 -11.49 -19.63 -13.84
CA ARG A 182 -12.24 -18.64 -13.06
C ARG A 182 -11.73 -17.22 -13.31
N VAL A 183 -10.41 -17.01 -13.29
CA VAL A 183 -9.81 -15.68 -13.55
C VAL A 183 -10.07 -15.24 -14.98
N ALA A 184 -9.93 -16.14 -15.94
CA ALA A 184 -10.24 -15.94 -17.35
C ALA A 184 -11.70 -15.48 -17.55
N GLN A 185 -12.65 -16.18 -16.94
CA GLN A 185 -14.06 -15.84 -17.00
C GLN A 185 -14.35 -14.47 -16.38
N MET A 186 -13.83 -14.20 -15.18
CA MET A 186 -14.05 -12.91 -14.50
C MET A 186 -13.50 -11.73 -15.30
N ARG A 187 -12.35 -11.90 -15.97
CA ARG A 187 -11.66 -10.82 -16.68
C ARG A 187 -11.99 -10.77 -18.17
N THR A 188 -12.83 -11.69 -18.68
CA THR A 188 -13.11 -11.84 -20.11
C THR A 188 -11.82 -12.01 -20.93
N LEU A 189 -10.94 -12.89 -20.46
CA LEU A 189 -9.63 -13.16 -21.06
C LEU A 189 -9.49 -14.64 -21.45
N PRO A 190 -8.70 -14.96 -22.48
CA PRO A 190 -8.33 -16.34 -22.77
C PRO A 190 -7.45 -16.91 -21.65
N LYS A 191 -7.72 -18.17 -21.27
CA LYS A 191 -6.91 -18.90 -20.28
C LYS A 191 -5.46 -18.99 -20.72
N GLY A 192 -4.53 -18.83 -19.77
CA GLY A 192 -3.10 -19.08 -20.02
C GLY A 192 -2.36 -17.96 -20.77
N ILE A 193 -3.03 -16.86 -21.14
CA ILE A 193 -2.41 -15.75 -21.86
C ILE A 193 -2.09 -14.60 -20.91
N ASP A 194 -0.83 -14.18 -20.87
CA ASP A 194 -0.38 -13.05 -20.04
C ASP A 194 -1.28 -11.82 -20.21
N GLN A 195 -1.80 -11.32 -19.10
CA GLN A 195 -2.55 -10.08 -19.04
C GLN A 195 -1.60 -8.91 -18.78
N ARG A 196 -1.67 -7.92 -19.66
CA ARG A 196 -1.09 -6.58 -19.45
C ARG A 196 -2.18 -5.54 -19.55
N SER A 197 -2.40 -4.81 -18.45
CA SER A 197 -3.36 -3.72 -18.43
C SER A 197 -2.79 -2.49 -19.15
N ALA A 198 -3.68 -1.68 -19.74
CA ALA A 198 -3.32 -0.37 -20.25
C ALA A 198 -2.75 0.51 -19.12
N CYS A 199 -1.78 1.35 -19.45
CA CYS A 199 -1.18 2.27 -18.49
C CYS A 199 -2.05 3.51 -18.21
N ARG A 200 -3.04 3.77 -19.07
CA ARG A 200 -3.97 4.90 -18.97
C ARG A 200 -5.37 4.40 -19.21
N HIS A 201 -6.33 5.01 -18.54
CA HIS A 201 -7.73 4.80 -18.85
C HIS A 201 -7.99 5.28 -20.29
N PRO A 202 -8.65 4.46 -21.13
CA PRO A 202 -8.83 4.80 -22.55
C PRO A 202 -9.90 5.88 -22.79
N ASP A 203 -10.73 6.14 -21.80
CA ASP A 203 -11.92 6.99 -21.86
C ASP A 203 -11.71 8.40 -21.30
N TRP A 204 -10.51 8.74 -20.81
CA TRP A 204 -10.16 10.10 -20.40
C TRP A 204 -8.68 10.39 -20.62
N THR A 205 -8.36 11.65 -20.94
CA THR A 205 -6.99 12.07 -21.27
C THR A 205 -6.38 13.01 -20.24
N GLY A 206 -7.22 13.68 -19.44
CA GLY A 206 -6.80 14.58 -18.39
C GLY A 206 -7.78 14.68 -17.23
N PRO A 207 -7.48 15.53 -16.24
CA PRO A 207 -8.30 15.74 -15.05
C PRO A 207 -9.73 16.22 -15.33
N ASP A 208 -9.95 16.97 -16.42
CA ASP A 208 -11.28 17.47 -16.80
C ASP A 208 -12.17 16.34 -17.33
N ASP A 209 -11.61 15.43 -18.12
CA ASP A 209 -12.31 14.21 -18.56
C ASP A 209 -12.54 13.25 -17.37
N LEU A 210 -11.63 13.24 -16.39
CA LEU A 210 -11.77 12.42 -15.17
C LEU A 210 -12.94 12.89 -14.29
N GLU A 211 -13.25 14.19 -14.29
CA GLU A 211 -14.43 14.74 -13.61
C GLU A 211 -15.72 14.11 -14.14
N ILE A 212 -15.88 14.09 -15.47
CA ILE A 212 -17.01 13.42 -16.15
C ILE A 212 -17.07 11.95 -15.74
N LYS A 213 -15.91 11.27 -15.69
CA LYS A 213 -15.88 9.86 -15.30
C LYS A 213 -16.31 9.63 -13.85
N ILE A 214 -15.95 10.54 -12.95
CA ILE A 214 -16.35 10.50 -11.55
C ILE A 214 -17.85 10.74 -11.43
N GLU A 215 -18.41 11.68 -12.20
CA GLU A 215 -19.86 11.90 -12.28
C GLU A 215 -20.60 10.64 -12.75
N GLU A 216 -20.14 9.96 -13.81
CA GLU A 216 -20.71 8.69 -14.26
C GLU A 216 -20.74 7.63 -13.15
N LEU A 217 -19.66 7.51 -12.37
CA LEU A 217 -19.58 6.55 -11.26
C LEU A 217 -20.53 6.91 -10.11
N ARG A 218 -20.72 8.21 -9.86
CA ARG A 218 -21.70 8.68 -8.90
C ARG A 218 -23.11 8.36 -9.36
N GLU A 219 -23.44 8.60 -10.62
CA GLU A 219 -24.75 8.26 -11.19
C GLU A 219 -25.03 6.75 -11.12
N ILE A 220 -24.07 5.91 -11.48
CA ILE A 220 -24.21 4.44 -11.40
C ILE A 220 -24.50 3.97 -9.97
N THR A 221 -24.03 4.72 -8.97
CA THR A 221 -24.15 4.40 -7.54
C THR A 221 -25.20 5.24 -6.80
N ASP A 222 -26.06 5.95 -7.52
CA ASP A 222 -27.07 6.88 -6.99
C ASP A 222 -26.49 7.93 -6.03
N TRP A 223 -25.25 8.38 -6.23
CA TRP A 223 -24.53 9.33 -5.35
C TRP A 223 -24.29 8.83 -3.91
N LYS A 224 -24.55 7.55 -3.66
CA LYS A 224 -24.47 6.97 -2.31
C LYS A 224 -23.05 6.70 -1.84
N LYS A 225 -22.08 6.61 -2.74
CA LYS A 225 -20.76 6.04 -2.46
C LYS A 225 -19.64 7.05 -2.70
N PRO A 226 -18.62 7.07 -1.83
CA PRO A 226 -17.48 7.92 -2.06
C PRO A 226 -16.56 7.38 -3.15
N ILE A 227 -15.97 8.31 -3.89
CA ILE A 227 -15.06 8.03 -5.00
C ILE A 227 -13.63 8.41 -4.58
N TYR A 228 -12.76 7.40 -4.50
CA TYR A 228 -11.36 7.56 -4.17
C TYR A 228 -10.56 7.66 -5.45
N ILE A 229 -9.51 8.48 -5.46
CA ILE A 229 -8.56 8.54 -6.56
C ILE A 229 -7.20 8.08 -6.05
N LYS A 230 -6.69 6.98 -6.61
CA LYS A 230 -5.39 6.44 -6.26
C LYS A 230 -4.31 6.89 -7.24
N VAL A 231 -3.28 7.53 -6.69
CA VAL A 231 -2.12 8.07 -7.39
C VAL A 231 -0.82 7.50 -6.84
N GLY A 232 0.15 7.27 -7.71
CA GLY A 232 1.51 6.95 -7.31
C GLY A 232 2.27 8.20 -6.89
N ALA A 233 3.08 8.11 -5.84
CA ALA A 233 3.94 9.19 -5.37
C ALA A 233 5.04 9.52 -6.37
N SER A 234 4.73 10.26 -7.43
CA SER A 234 5.71 10.78 -8.39
C SER A 234 5.75 12.30 -8.35
N ARG A 235 4.57 12.94 -8.46
CA ARG A 235 4.41 14.38 -8.31
C ARG A 235 3.33 14.67 -7.27
N PRO A 236 3.52 14.25 -6.00
CA PRO A 236 2.47 14.19 -4.98
C PRO A 236 1.66 15.48 -4.82
N TYR A 237 2.30 16.66 -4.91
CA TYR A 237 1.58 17.94 -4.86
C TYR A 237 0.58 18.08 -6.02
N TYR A 238 1.07 17.96 -7.26
CA TYR A 238 0.26 18.17 -8.47
C TYR A 238 -0.79 17.07 -8.64
N ASP A 239 -0.40 15.81 -8.43
CA ASP A 239 -1.31 14.67 -8.57
C ASP A 239 -2.48 14.75 -7.56
N THR A 240 -2.20 15.19 -6.33
CA THR A 240 -3.23 15.43 -5.30
C THR A 240 -4.12 16.61 -5.67
N ALA A 241 -3.55 17.73 -6.12
CA ALA A 241 -4.32 18.90 -6.54
C ALA A 241 -5.27 18.58 -7.71
N LEU A 242 -4.80 17.81 -8.69
CA LEU A 242 -5.60 17.37 -9.83
C LEU A 242 -6.68 16.37 -9.41
N ALA A 243 -6.40 15.47 -8.48
CA ALA A 243 -7.41 14.55 -7.94
C ALA A 243 -8.55 15.30 -7.22
N VAL A 244 -8.20 16.32 -6.43
CA VAL A 244 -9.18 17.20 -5.76
C VAL A 244 -10.04 17.95 -6.78
N LYS A 245 -9.41 18.48 -7.84
CA LYS A 245 -10.09 19.17 -8.94
C LYS A 245 -11.10 18.25 -9.63
N ALA A 246 -10.69 17.02 -9.95
CA ALA A 246 -11.55 16.04 -10.62
C ALA A 246 -12.73 15.54 -9.75
N GLY A 247 -12.80 15.93 -8.47
CA GLY A 247 -13.93 15.58 -7.61
C GLY A 247 -13.70 14.37 -6.70
N ALA A 248 -12.44 14.06 -6.35
CA ALA A 248 -12.13 13.06 -5.34
C ALA A 248 -12.80 13.36 -4.00
N ASP A 249 -13.39 12.33 -3.39
CA ASP A 249 -13.78 12.31 -1.98
C ASP A 249 -12.59 11.96 -1.08
N VAL A 250 -11.71 11.09 -1.57
CA VAL A 250 -10.50 10.62 -0.88
C VAL A 250 -9.37 10.49 -1.90
N VAL A 251 -8.16 10.90 -1.52
CA VAL A 251 -6.94 10.67 -2.31
C VAL A 251 -6.13 9.55 -1.66
N VAL A 252 -5.75 8.55 -2.45
CA VAL A 252 -4.88 7.44 -2.02
C VAL A 252 -3.50 7.63 -2.64
N LEU A 253 -2.50 7.95 -1.83
CA LEU A 253 -1.12 8.19 -2.27
C LEU A 253 -0.24 6.97 -1.97
N ASP A 254 0.28 6.32 -3.02
CA ASP A 254 1.09 5.11 -2.91
C ASP A 254 2.59 5.43 -3.10
N GLY A 255 3.41 5.17 -2.09
CA GLY A 255 4.87 5.29 -2.14
C GLY A 255 5.53 4.16 -2.93
N MET A 256 6.77 4.37 -3.36
CA MET A 256 7.53 3.37 -4.13
C MET A 256 7.71 2.02 -3.41
N GLN A 257 7.62 2.00 -2.08
CA GLN A 257 7.75 0.77 -1.28
C GLN A 257 6.51 -0.16 -1.32
N GLY A 258 5.43 0.21 -2.01
CA GLY A 258 4.25 -0.66 -2.17
C GLY A 258 4.58 -2.05 -2.78
N GLY A 259 3.73 -3.05 -2.54
CA GLY A 259 3.92 -4.44 -3.02
C GLY A 259 3.10 -4.77 -4.29
N THR A 260 3.66 -5.54 -5.24
CA THR A 260 2.99 -5.97 -6.50
C THR A 260 3.17 -7.46 -6.65
N ALA A 261 2.25 -8.12 -7.33
CA ALA A 261 2.42 -9.53 -7.69
C ALA A 261 3.41 -9.73 -8.84
N ALA A 262 3.39 -8.81 -9.81
CA ALA A 262 4.23 -8.89 -11.00
C ALA A 262 4.39 -7.50 -11.60
N THR A 263 5.62 -7.05 -11.80
CA THR A 263 5.98 -5.94 -12.69
C THR A 263 7.47 -6.04 -13.03
N GLN A 264 7.93 -5.22 -13.97
CA GLN A 264 9.35 -5.13 -14.28
C GLN A 264 10.15 -4.62 -13.09
N GLU A 265 11.25 -5.30 -12.74
CA GLU A 265 12.10 -4.92 -11.61
C GLU A 265 12.55 -3.45 -11.69
N VAL A 266 12.90 -2.99 -12.89
CA VAL A 266 13.36 -1.62 -13.13
C VAL A 266 12.34 -0.56 -12.66
N PHE A 267 11.04 -0.86 -12.73
CA PHE A 267 10.03 0.07 -12.22
C PHE A 267 9.92 0.04 -10.70
N ILE A 268 10.08 -1.13 -10.08
CA ILE A 268 10.04 -1.28 -8.62
C ILE A 268 11.16 -0.48 -7.96
N GLU A 269 12.39 -0.55 -8.50
CA GLU A 269 13.57 0.01 -7.85
C GLU A 269 13.87 1.48 -8.19
N HIS A 270 13.36 1.99 -9.31
CA HIS A 270 13.78 3.30 -9.85
C HIS A 270 12.67 4.33 -10.05
N ILE A 271 11.40 3.97 -9.87
CA ILE A 271 10.29 4.89 -10.15
C ILE A 271 9.46 5.18 -8.90
N GLY A 272 9.12 6.46 -8.73
CA GLY A 272 8.37 6.97 -7.59
C GLY A 272 9.27 7.46 -6.45
N LEU A 273 8.63 8.15 -5.50
CA LEU A 273 9.24 8.68 -4.29
C LEU A 273 9.03 7.71 -3.11
N PRO A 274 9.96 7.64 -2.16
CA PRO A 274 9.71 7.05 -0.86
C PRO A 274 8.51 7.72 -0.20
N LEU A 275 7.66 6.94 0.47
CA LEU A 275 6.46 7.45 1.13
C LEU A 275 6.77 8.64 2.07
N LEU A 276 7.89 8.57 2.81
CA LEU A 276 8.35 9.61 3.73
C LEU A 276 8.41 11.00 3.07
N GLY A 277 8.91 11.09 1.83
CA GLY A 277 9.03 12.33 1.06
C GLY A 277 7.77 12.73 0.29
N ALA A 278 6.75 11.88 0.27
CA ALA A 278 5.55 12.07 -0.53
C ALA A 278 4.38 12.68 0.25
N ILE A 279 4.30 12.41 1.56
CA ILE A 279 3.14 12.80 2.40
C ILE A 279 3.02 14.32 2.48
N ARG A 280 4.07 15.03 2.87
CA ARG A 280 4.00 16.48 3.12
C ARG A 280 3.65 17.29 1.86
N PRO A 281 4.22 17.03 0.67
CA PRO A 281 3.77 17.71 -0.54
C PRO A 281 2.29 17.48 -0.89
N ALA A 282 1.74 16.28 -0.64
CA ALA A 282 0.32 16.01 -0.85
C ALA A 282 -0.55 16.77 0.18
N VAL A 283 -0.14 16.78 1.45
CA VAL A 283 -0.79 17.57 2.50
C VAL A 283 -0.76 19.06 2.18
N GLN A 284 0.37 19.58 1.69
CA GLN A 284 0.49 20.98 1.27
C GLN A 284 -0.49 21.31 0.14
N ALA A 285 -0.63 20.44 -0.88
CA ALA A 285 -1.62 20.65 -1.94
C ALA A 285 -3.06 20.72 -1.38
N LEU A 286 -3.41 19.85 -0.43
CA LEU A 286 -4.71 19.90 0.24
C LEU A 286 -4.90 21.18 1.05
N GLN A 287 -3.84 21.67 1.72
CA GLN A 287 -3.88 22.90 2.50
C GLN A 287 -4.04 24.13 1.60
N ASP A 288 -3.26 24.24 0.53
CA ASP A 288 -3.32 25.35 -0.43
C ASP A 288 -4.69 25.46 -1.10
N LEU A 289 -5.36 24.32 -1.33
CA LEU A 289 -6.72 24.27 -1.88
C LEU A 289 -7.82 24.45 -0.84
N GLY A 290 -7.48 24.58 0.46
CA GLY A 290 -8.46 24.67 1.55
C GLY A 290 -9.28 23.38 1.74
N MET A 291 -8.73 22.24 1.31
CA MET A 291 -9.35 20.91 1.29
C MET A 291 -8.74 19.93 2.30
N HIS A 292 -7.71 20.32 3.05
CA HIS A 292 -7.15 19.49 4.10
C HIS A 292 -8.22 19.04 5.11
N ARG A 293 -8.29 17.74 5.38
CA ARG A 293 -9.33 17.04 6.17
C ARG A 293 -10.77 17.11 5.61
N LYS A 294 -11.02 17.80 4.50
CA LYS A 294 -12.29 17.75 3.74
C LYS A 294 -12.24 16.68 2.64
N VAL A 295 -11.10 16.58 1.96
CA VAL A 295 -10.73 15.44 1.12
C VAL A 295 -9.69 14.65 1.91
N GLN A 296 -10.03 13.45 2.33
CA GLN A 296 -9.14 12.65 3.18
C GLN A 296 -7.98 12.08 2.37
N LEU A 297 -6.81 11.98 3.02
CA LEU A 297 -5.59 11.43 2.45
C LEU A 297 -5.27 10.06 3.07
N ILE A 298 -5.36 9.02 2.27
CA ILE A 298 -4.86 7.68 2.62
C ILE A 298 -3.48 7.52 2.03
N VAL A 299 -2.52 7.02 2.82
CA VAL A 299 -1.15 6.81 2.35
C VAL A 299 -0.77 5.33 2.40
N SER A 300 -0.05 4.83 1.41
CA SER A 300 0.38 3.43 1.35
C SER A 300 1.83 3.31 0.89
N GLY A 301 2.46 2.18 1.21
CA GLY A 301 3.85 1.88 0.80
C GLY A 301 4.80 1.79 1.98
N GLY A 302 5.16 0.56 2.37
CA GLY A 302 6.18 0.31 3.40
C GLY A 302 5.75 0.54 4.84
N ILE A 303 4.44 0.62 5.13
CA ILE A 303 3.91 0.71 6.51
C ILE A 303 3.96 -0.68 7.16
N ARG A 304 4.62 -0.80 8.32
CA ARG A 304 4.91 -2.08 8.98
C ARG A 304 4.48 -2.12 10.45
N THR A 305 4.56 -1.00 11.16
CA THR A 305 4.37 -0.93 12.62
C THR A 305 3.35 0.15 13.00
N GLY A 306 2.83 0.15 14.23
CA GLY A 306 1.97 1.22 14.70
C GLY A 306 2.71 2.55 14.87
N ALA A 307 4.04 2.51 15.03
CA ALA A 307 4.87 3.70 14.93
C ALA A 307 4.87 4.30 13.51
N ASP A 308 4.93 3.48 12.46
CA ASP A 308 4.80 3.94 11.08
C ASP A 308 3.41 4.58 10.85
N VAL A 309 2.35 3.96 11.38
CA VAL A 309 0.98 4.49 11.34
C VAL A 309 0.93 5.87 12.00
N ALA A 310 1.38 5.98 13.24
CA ALA A 310 1.38 7.24 13.98
C ALA A 310 2.19 8.33 13.27
N LYS A 311 3.36 8.00 12.72
CA LYS A 311 4.21 8.95 11.99
C LYS A 311 3.52 9.43 10.71
N ALA A 312 2.89 8.54 9.96
CA ALA A 312 2.14 8.92 8.76
C ALA A 312 0.97 9.86 9.10
N LEU A 313 0.23 9.59 10.17
CA LEU A 313 -0.86 10.45 10.66
C LEU A 313 -0.33 11.81 11.12
N ALA A 314 0.77 11.83 11.89
CA ALA A 314 1.43 13.06 12.33
C ALA A 314 1.89 13.94 11.17
N LEU A 315 2.38 13.33 10.07
CA LEU A 315 2.76 14.07 8.86
C LEU A 315 1.55 14.64 8.10
N GLY A 316 0.33 14.24 8.45
CA GLY A 316 -0.93 14.82 7.96
C GLY A 316 -1.82 13.87 7.15
N ALA A 317 -1.54 12.56 7.15
CA ALA A 317 -2.47 11.58 6.58
C ALA A 317 -3.71 11.39 7.48
N ASP A 318 -4.81 10.94 6.89
CA ASP A 318 -6.05 10.57 7.58
C ASP A 318 -6.10 9.06 7.87
N ALA A 319 -5.55 8.24 6.98
CA ALA A 319 -5.40 6.81 7.21
C ALA A 319 -4.17 6.27 6.47
N VAL A 320 -3.78 5.06 6.84
CA VAL A 320 -2.75 4.31 6.12
C VAL A 320 -3.33 3.04 5.51
N SER A 321 -2.71 2.53 4.46
CA SER A 321 -3.10 1.26 3.85
C SER A 321 -1.94 0.27 3.84
N VAL A 322 -2.19 -0.95 4.31
CA VAL A 322 -1.20 -2.04 4.41
C VAL A 322 -1.46 -3.13 3.37
N GLY A 323 -0.41 -3.54 2.66
CA GLY A 323 -0.45 -4.61 1.64
C GLY A 323 0.45 -5.77 2.04
N THR A 324 1.76 -5.66 1.73
CA THR A 324 2.75 -6.70 2.04
C THR A 324 2.74 -7.12 3.50
N ALA A 325 2.64 -6.17 4.45
CA ALA A 325 2.60 -6.51 5.87
C ALA A 325 1.34 -7.31 6.25
N ALA A 326 0.20 -7.07 5.58
CA ALA A 326 -1.00 -7.88 5.75
C ALA A 326 -0.82 -9.30 5.15
N LEU A 327 -0.10 -9.44 4.04
CA LEU A 327 0.24 -10.75 3.46
C LEU A 327 1.16 -11.56 4.39
N VAL A 328 2.18 -10.91 4.95
CA VAL A 328 3.07 -11.54 5.94
C VAL A 328 2.28 -11.96 7.18
N ALA A 329 1.36 -11.12 7.67
CA ALA A 329 0.53 -11.46 8.82
C ALA A 329 -0.34 -12.72 8.60
N ILE A 330 -0.78 -12.99 7.36
CA ILE A 330 -1.54 -14.19 7.02
C ILE A 330 -0.66 -15.41 6.66
N GLY A 331 0.68 -15.25 6.61
CA GLY A 331 1.64 -16.35 6.45
C GLY A 331 2.54 -16.28 5.22
N ASP A 332 2.57 -15.17 4.48
CA ASP A 332 3.51 -15.02 3.37
C ASP A 332 4.95 -14.98 3.90
N ASN A 333 5.87 -15.64 3.18
CA ASN A 333 7.29 -15.68 3.55
C ASN A 333 7.57 -16.24 4.97
N ASP A 334 6.66 -17.05 5.53
CA ASP A 334 6.81 -17.63 6.88
C ASP A 334 8.00 -18.61 6.97
N PRO A 335 8.91 -18.47 7.96
CA PRO A 335 10.03 -19.39 8.19
C PRO A 335 9.63 -20.84 8.39
N ALA A 336 8.38 -21.12 8.80
CA ALA A 336 7.86 -22.49 8.89
C ALA A 336 7.86 -23.23 7.55
N LEU A 337 7.96 -22.52 6.42
CA LEU A 337 7.98 -23.07 5.06
C LEU A 337 9.37 -23.02 4.40
N GLU A 338 10.45 -22.84 5.18
CA GLU A 338 11.82 -22.72 4.66
C GLU A 338 12.22 -23.85 3.70
N GLU A 339 11.92 -25.10 4.04
CA GLU A 339 12.22 -26.26 3.17
C GLU A 339 11.47 -26.21 1.83
N GLU A 340 10.31 -25.56 1.77
CA GLU A 340 9.56 -25.38 0.53
C GLU A 340 10.14 -24.23 -0.30
N TYR A 341 10.55 -23.14 0.34
CA TYR A 341 11.23 -22.04 -0.34
C TYR A 341 12.58 -22.48 -0.92
N GLN A 342 13.35 -23.28 -0.20
CA GLN A 342 14.62 -23.84 -0.70
C GLN A 342 14.42 -24.72 -1.93
N ARG A 343 13.31 -25.48 -2.01
CA ARG A 343 12.93 -26.24 -3.20
C ARG A 343 12.61 -25.37 -4.41
N LEU A 344 12.20 -24.12 -4.18
CA LEU A 344 12.00 -23.11 -5.22
C LEU A 344 13.28 -22.30 -5.53
N GLY A 345 14.40 -22.61 -4.87
CA GLY A 345 15.67 -21.88 -5.06
C GLY A 345 15.75 -20.54 -4.32
N THR A 346 14.90 -20.34 -3.30
CA THR A 346 14.86 -19.11 -2.49
C THR A 346 14.85 -19.46 -0.98
N THR A 347 14.58 -18.48 -0.11
CA THR A 347 14.49 -18.64 1.34
C THR A 347 13.33 -17.82 1.90
N ALA A 348 12.82 -18.18 3.07
CA ALA A 348 11.78 -17.43 3.75
C ALA A 348 12.22 -15.97 3.98
N GLY A 349 11.32 -15.03 3.70
CA GLY A 349 11.60 -13.59 3.75
C GLY A 349 12.16 -13.02 2.44
N ALA A 350 12.60 -13.85 1.50
CA ALA A 350 13.16 -13.42 0.22
C ALA A 350 12.32 -13.80 -1.00
N TYR A 351 11.28 -14.62 -0.83
CA TYR A 351 10.43 -15.07 -1.94
C TYR A 351 9.64 -13.92 -2.55
N ASP A 352 9.95 -13.59 -3.80
CA ASP A 352 9.31 -12.55 -4.60
C ASP A 352 8.85 -13.03 -5.98
N ASP A 353 8.98 -14.32 -6.30
CA ASP A 353 8.45 -14.93 -7.52
C ASP A 353 6.93 -15.16 -7.47
N TRP A 354 6.19 -14.22 -6.88
CA TRP A 354 4.72 -14.28 -6.73
C TRP A 354 4.00 -14.39 -8.07
N HIS A 355 4.64 -13.94 -9.15
CA HIS A 355 4.17 -14.02 -10.52
C HIS A 355 4.14 -15.48 -11.04
N GLU A 356 4.95 -16.38 -10.48
CA GLU A 356 4.99 -17.80 -10.84
C GLU A 356 3.77 -18.60 -10.37
N GLY A 357 3.07 -18.11 -9.34
CA GLY A 357 1.92 -18.82 -8.79
C GLY A 357 2.28 -20.06 -7.95
N LYS A 358 3.55 -20.22 -7.56
CA LYS A 358 4.06 -21.38 -6.81
C LYS A 358 4.19 -21.14 -5.30
N CYS A 359 3.56 -20.08 -4.79
CA CYS A 359 3.64 -19.69 -3.38
C CYS A 359 3.24 -20.87 -2.45
N PRO A 360 4.15 -21.40 -1.63
CA PRO A 360 3.88 -22.57 -0.78
C PRO A 360 2.88 -22.27 0.34
N ALA A 361 2.77 -21.00 0.74
CA ALA A 361 1.83 -20.50 1.75
C ALA A 361 0.38 -20.43 1.26
N GLY A 362 0.10 -20.73 -0.03
CA GLY A 362 -1.26 -20.70 -0.57
C GLY A 362 -1.84 -19.30 -0.80
N ILE A 363 -1.02 -18.25 -0.68
CA ILE A 363 -1.44 -16.85 -0.79
C ILE A 363 -1.39 -16.38 -2.24
N SER A 364 -0.20 -16.35 -2.86
CA SER A 364 0.02 -15.80 -4.20
C SER A 364 -0.08 -16.87 -5.29
N THR A 365 -1.13 -17.68 -5.29
CA THR A 365 -1.33 -18.83 -6.20
C THR A 365 -2.76 -18.95 -6.72
N GLN A 366 -2.92 -19.62 -7.87
CA GLN A 366 -4.22 -20.07 -8.40
C GLN A 366 -4.33 -21.60 -8.49
N THR A 367 -3.32 -22.32 -8.01
CA THR A 367 -3.28 -23.77 -7.98
C THR A 367 -4.12 -24.27 -6.80
N PRO A 368 -5.19 -25.07 -7.02
CA PRO A 368 -6.12 -25.47 -5.95
C PRO A 368 -5.44 -26.14 -4.75
N GLU A 369 -4.46 -27.00 -4.99
CA GLU A 369 -3.76 -27.75 -3.94
C GLU A 369 -2.89 -26.82 -3.07
N LEU A 370 -2.28 -25.79 -3.66
CA LEU A 370 -1.52 -24.79 -2.92
C LEU A 370 -2.46 -23.83 -2.18
N ALA A 371 -3.53 -23.37 -2.85
CA ALA A 371 -4.49 -22.45 -2.27
C ALA A 371 -5.21 -23.04 -1.04
N ALA A 372 -5.47 -24.34 -1.05
CA ALA A 372 -6.09 -25.07 0.07
C ALA A 372 -5.22 -25.12 1.34
N ARG A 373 -3.93 -24.80 1.26
CA ARG A 373 -3.02 -24.75 2.42
C ARG A 373 -3.27 -23.56 3.33
N LEU A 374 -3.87 -22.49 2.80
CA LEU A 374 -4.23 -21.32 3.57
C LEU A 374 -5.61 -21.50 4.18
N ASP A 375 -5.68 -21.66 5.51
CA ASP A 375 -6.94 -21.58 6.27
C ASP A 375 -7.41 -20.12 6.38
N PRO A 376 -8.53 -19.73 5.74
CA PRO A 376 -8.97 -18.34 5.75
C PRO A 376 -9.41 -17.83 7.12
N ALA A 377 -9.91 -18.71 7.99
CA ALA A 377 -10.35 -18.34 9.33
C ALA A 377 -9.14 -18.07 10.25
N LEU A 378 -8.08 -18.88 10.13
CA LEU A 378 -6.81 -18.62 10.81
C LEU A 378 -6.13 -17.36 10.27
N GLY A 379 -6.06 -17.21 8.95
CA GLY A 379 -5.50 -16.01 8.28
C GLY A 379 -6.20 -14.73 8.74
N GLY A 380 -7.54 -14.71 8.72
CA GLY A 380 -8.32 -13.57 9.19
C GLY A 380 -8.10 -13.24 10.67
N ARG A 381 -7.93 -14.26 11.53
CA ARG A 381 -7.60 -14.04 12.95
C ARG A 381 -6.22 -13.42 13.13
N ARG A 382 -5.20 -13.93 12.42
CA ARG A 382 -3.84 -13.40 12.47
C ARG A 382 -3.80 -11.95 11.98
N LEU A 383 -4.49 -11.65 10.87
CA LEU A 383 -4.60 -10.29 10.36
C LEU A 383 -5.27 -9.36 11.37
N ALA A 384 -6.39 -9.77 11.98
CA ALA A 384 -7.06 -8.96 12.99
C ALA A 384 -6.15 -8.65 14.20
N ASN A 385 -5.37 -9.64 14.66
CA ASN A 385 -4.40 -9.42 15.74
C ASN A 385 -3.32 -8.41 15.32
N TYR A 386 -2.80 -8.52 14.10
CA TYR A 386 -1.80 -7.59 13.59
C TYR A 386 -2.35 -6.15 13.49
N LEU A 387 -3.54 -5.97 12.91
CA LEU A 387 -4.22 -4.68 12.84
C LEU A 387 -4.52 -4.09 14.24
N ALA A 388 -4.86 -4.93 15.22
CA ALA A 388 -5.04 -4.51 16.60
C ALA A 388 -3.72 -3.99 17.20
N VAL A 389 -2.60 -4.66 16.98
CA VAL A 389 -1.27 -4.20 17.44
C VAL A 389 -0.90 -2.86 16.81
N LEU A 390 -1.06 -2.70 15.50
CA LEU A 390 -0.81 -1.43 14.80
C LEU A 390 -1.61 -0.28 15.44
N THR A 391 -2.87 -0.54 15.76
CA THR A 391 -3.78 0.44 16.36
C THR A 391 -3.37 0.78 17.79
N LEU A 392 -3.09 -0.24 18.62
CA LEU A 392 -2.70 -0.07 20.02
C LEU A 392 -1.38 0.69 20.18
N GLU A 393 -0.40 0.38 19.32
CA GLU A 393 0.88 1.09 19.28
C GLU A 393 0.69 2.55 18.87
N ALA A 394 -0.11 2.83 17.84
CA ALA A 394 -0.41 4.20 17.42
C ALA A 394 -1.13 5.00 18.52
N GLN A 395 -2.10 4.40 19.21
CA GLN A 395 -2.75 5.01 20.38
C GLN A 395 -1.78 5.26 21.53
N THR A 396 -0.86 4.32 21.78
CA THR A 396 0.13 4.46 22.86
C THR A 396 1.04 5.66 22.59
N ILE A 397 1.48 5.84 21.34
CA ILE A 397 2.25 7.01 20.91
C ILE A 397 1.42 8.29 21.03
N ALA A 398 0.19 8.30 20.54
CA ALA A 398 -0.69 9.48 20.64
C ALA A 398 -0.87 9.92 22.11
N ARG A 399 -1.12 8.99 23.03
CA ARG A 399 -1.19 9.29 24.47
C ARG A 399 0.14 9.79 25.03
N ALA A 400 1.27 9.20 24.60
CA ALA A 400 2.59 9.66 25.01
C ALA A 400 2.88 11.09 24.54
N CYS A 401 2.30 11.53 23.42
CA CYS A 401 2.32 12.91 22.93
C CYS A 401 1.18 13.78 23.53
N GLY A 402 0.44 13.31 24.53
CA GLY A 402 -0.65 14.07 25.15
C GLY A 402 -1.85 14.30 24.24
N LYS A 403 -2.14 13.36 23.33
CA LYS A 403 -3.23 13.43 22.34
C LYS A 403 -4.33 12.40 22.66
N SER A 404 -5.57 12.87 22.74
CA SER A 404 -6.77 12.03 22.98
C SER A 404 -7.37 11.41 21.73
N HIS A 405 -6.80 11.68 20.55
CA HIS A 405 -7.19 11.07 19.28
C HIS A 405 -5.94 10.95 18.40
N VAL A 406 -5.78 9.86 17.65
CA VAL A 406 -4.58 9.64 16.80
C VAL A 406 -4.42 10.71 15.70
N HIS A 407 -5.50 11.27 15.17
CA HIS A 407 -5.47 12.41 14.25
C HIS A 407 -5.02 13.73 14.86
N ASN A 408 -4.94 13.84 16.19
CA ASN A 408 -4.41 15.04 16.82
C ASN A 408 -2.87 15.03 16.80
N LEU A 409 -2.22 13.94 16.36
CA LEU A 409 -0.78 13.93 16.08
C LEU A 409 -0.45 14.92 14.96
N GLU A 410 0.62 15.68 15.15
CA GLU A 410 1.01 16.78 14.26
C GLU A 410 2.51 16.69 13.92
N PRO A 411 2.97 17.37 12.86
CA PRO A 411 4.39 17.36 12.50
C PRO A 411 5.30 17.91 13.60
N GLU A 412 4.77 18.77 14.48
CA GLU A 412 5.48 19.29 15.66
C GLU A 412 5.82 18.21 16.69
N ASP A 413 5.10 17.09 16.70
CA ASP A 413 5.37 15.96 17.59
C ASP A 413 6.57 15.14 17.08
N LEU A 414 7.16 15.48 15.92
CA LEU A 414 8.21 14.71 15.25
C LEU A 414 9.54 15.47 15.13
N VAL A 415 10.63 14.70 15.17
CA VAL A 415 11.97 15.11 14.76
C VAL A 415 12.64 14.02 13.93
N ALA A 416 13.58 14.40 13.07
CA ALA A 416 14.34 13.46 12.25
C ALA A 416 15.75 13.21 12.80
N LEU A 417 16.24 11.98 12.69
CA LEU A 417 17.59 11.58 13.09
C LEU A 417 18.65 11.83 12.01
N SER A 418 18.21 11.93 10.75
CA SER A 418 19.06 12.17 9.59
C SER A 418 18.64 13.41 8.82
N VAL A 419 19.59 14.01 8.09
CA VAL A 419 19.36 15.18 7.25
C VAL A 419 18.40 14.84 6.11
N GLU A 420 18.53 13.64 5.55
CA GLU A 420 17.68 13.12 4.48
C GLU A 420 16.22 12.97 4.95
N ALA A 421 16.01 12.39 6.13
CA ALA A 421 14.67 12.25 6.70
C ALA A 421 14.07 13.62 7.05
N ALA A 422 14.86 14.54 7.61
CA ALA A 422 14.42 15.90 7.91
C ALA A 422 13.94 16.63 6.64
N ALA A 423 14.72 16.54 5.55
CA ALA A 423 14.39 17.14 4.27
C ALA A 423 13.13 16.51 3.64
N MET A 424 13.03 15.18 3.64
CA MET A 424 11.91 14.45 3.03
C MET A 424 10.60 14.64 3.80
N ALA A 425 10.63 14.43 5.12
CA ALA A 425 9.45 14.54 5.97
C ALA A 425 9.11 15.98 6.35
N GLN A 426 9.95 16.96 5.97
CA GLN A 426 9.82 18.38 6.32
C GLN A 426 9.60 18.58 7.84
N VAL A 427 10.39 17.86 8.65
CA VAL A 427 10.41 17.99 10.11
C VAL A 427 11.82 18.35 10.57
N PRO A 428 11.99 19.03 11.73
CA PRO A 428 13.30 19.46 12.18
C PRO A 428 14.27 18.30 12.42
N LEU A 429 15.56 18.52 12.13
CA LEU A 429 16.62 17.63 12.59
C LEU A 429 16.67 17.64 14.13
N ALA A 430 16.75 16.46 14.73
CA ALA A 430 16.69 16.26 16.18
C ALA A 430 17.70 17.15 16.92
N GLY A 431 17.21 17.83 17.97
CA GLY A 431 17.99 18.81 18.74
C GLY A 431 18.12 20.18 18.09
N THR A 432 17.45 20.44 16.96
CA THR A 432 17.51 21.72 16.23
C THR A 432 16.11 22.18 15.79
N LYS A 433 16.02 23.40 15.24
CA LYS A 433 14.84 23.90 14.50
C LYS A 433 15.05 23.85 12.98
N TRP A 434 16.16 23.27 12.53
CA TRP A 434 16.58 23.34 11.14
C TRP A 434 15.91 22.24 10.32
N ILE A 435 15.28 22.64 9.23
CA ILE A 435 14.74 21.75 8.20
C ILE A 435 15.53 22.04 6.92
N PRO A 436 16.32 21.07 6.41
CA PRO A 436 17.11 21.28 5.20
C PRO A 436 16.22 21.68 4.02
N GLY A 437 16.64 22.69 3.26
CA GLY A 437 15.90 23.18 2.08
C GLY A 437 14.74 24.12 2.40
N VAL A 438 14.35 24.27 3.67
CA VAL A 438 13.41 25.30 4.13
C VAL A 438 14.22 26.45 4.72
N THR A 439 14.48 27.49 3.94
CA THR A 439 15.04 28.74 4.47
C THR A 439 13.95 29.43 5.29
N GLY A 440 14.21 29.68 6.57
CA GLY A 440 13.24 30.21 7.53
C GLY A 440 12.49 31.43 7.01
N ALA A 441 11.17 31.45 7.26
CA ALA A 441 10.36 32.65 7.27
C ALA A 441 10.67 33.51 8.50
#